data_AF-A0A9P0CRQ4-F1
#
_entry.id   AF-A0A9P0CRQ4-F1
#
_cell.length_a   1.000
_cell.length_b   1.000
_cell.length_c   1.000
_cell.angle_alpha   90.00
_cell.angle_beta   90.00
_cell.angle_gamma   90.00
#
_symmetry.space_group_name_H-M   'P 1'
#
loop_
_entity.id
_entity.type
_entity.pdbx_description
1 polymer ?
#
loop_
_entity_poly.entity_id
_entity_poly.type
_entity_poly.pdbx_seq_one_letter_code
_entity_poly.pdbx_strand_id
1 'polypeptide(L)'
;MVNIGNLLRETSELKTKDLTRRDMEVVNIRGLQESSTKKGVQDAVEKAVGNWDENCRISEIRSVRNNTAAATVTLDPEAAKKLIADGYIRVGLVKCVVEKWHRIERCFKCWSHDYETRNCQGPDRSENCFKC
;
A
#
# COMPACT_ATOMS: atom_id res chain seq x y z
N MET A 1 11.11 -59.74 13.32
CA MET A 1 10.76 -58.31 13.30
C MET A 1 11.85 -57.54 12.58
N VAL A 2 11.71 -57.37 11.27
CA VAL A 2 12.40 -56.34 10.46
C VAL A 2 11.50 -56.18 9.24
N ASN A 3 11.11 -54.95 8.85
CA ASN A 3 11.35 -54.37 7.52
C ASN A 3 10.54 -53.08 7.26
N ILE A 4 11.10 -52.24 6.37
CA ILE A 4 10.54 -51.07 5.64
C ILE A 4 10.54 -49.78 6.49
N GLY A 5 11.51 -48.86 6.40
CA GLY A 5 12.26 -48.43 5.22
C GLY A 5 11.43 -47.43 4.42
N ASN A 6 11.65 -46.13 4.61
CA ASN A 6 11.15 -45.02 3.79
C ASN A 6 9.62 -44.85 3.67
N LEU A 7 9.09 -43.84 4.36
CA LEU A 7 7.97 -43.05 3.83
C LEU A 7 8.25 -41.56 4.03
N LEU A 8 9.39 -41.10 3.51
CA LEU A 8 9.56 -39.71 3.13
C LEU A 8 9.17 -39.59 1.66
N ARG A 9 8.37 -38.55 1.38
CA ARG A 9 8.14 -37.87 0.09
C ARG A 9 6.95 -38.36 -0.71
N GLU A 10 5.92 -37.51 -0.78
CA GLU A 10 5.39 -36.91 -2.01
C GLU A 10 4.11 -36.12 -1.63
N THR A 11 3.82 -34.87 -1.99
CA THR A 11 4.50 -33.76 -2.67
C THR A 11 3.44 -32.66 -2.67
N SER A 12 3.70 -31.50 -2.06
CA SER A 12 3.32 -30.21 -2.66
C SER A 12 4.11 -29.10 -1.97
N GLU A 13 5.43 -29.20 -2.06
CA GLU A 13 6.26 -28.00 -2.11
C GLU A 13 5.77 -27.20 -3.32
N LEU A 14 4.94 -26.19 -3.07
CA LEU A 14 4.77 -25.11 -4.03
C LEU A 14 6.12 -24.41 -4.14
N LYS A 15 6.94 -24.88 -5.07
CA LYS A 15 8.12 -24.16 -5.55
C LYS A 15 7.62 -22.91 -6.25
N THR A 16 7.36 -21.84 -5.50
CA THR A 16 7.33 -20.50 -6.07
C THR A 16 8.76 -20.19 -6.46
N LYS A 17 9.05 -20.32 -7.75
CA LYS A 17 10.24 -19.76 -8.40
C LYS A 17 10.55 -18.41 -7.78
N ASP A 18 11.78 -18.23 -7.30
CA ASP A 18 12.32 -16.93 -6.93
C ASP A 18 12.06 -15.91 -8.06
N LEU A 19 11.07 -15.06 -7.85
CA LEU A 19 11.00 -13.71 -8.39
C LEU A 19 10.89 -12.83 -7.15
N THR A 20 12.01 -12.25 -6.74
CA THR A 20 12.14 -11.25 -5.67
C THR A 20 11.41 -9.96 -6.03
N ARG A 21 10.12 -10.03 -6.33
CA ARG A 21 9.24 -8.87 -6.31
C ARG A 21 8.93 -8.63 -4.84
N ARG A 22 9.69 -7.75 -4.19
CA ARG A 22 9.32 -7.26 -2.86
C ARG A 22 7.90 -6.70 -3.01
N ASP A 23 6.93 -7.33 -2.36
CA ASP A 23 5.57 -6.84 -2.34
C ASP A 23 5.60 -5.49 -1.62
N MET A 24 5.43 -4.40 -2.34
CA MET A 24 5.45 -3.06 -1.73
C MET A 24 4.04 -2.72 -1.25
N GLU A 25 3.94 -2.22 -0.02
CA GLU A 25 2.70 -1.66 0.52
C GLU A 25 2.69 -0.14 0.39
N VAL A 26 1.48 0.41 0.31
CA VAL A 26 1.26 1.85 0.15
C VAL A 26 0.55 2.37 1.39
N VAL A 27 1.14 3.39 2.00
CA VAL A 27 0.59 4.11 3.17
C VAL A 27 0.34 5.56 2.83
N ASN A 28 -0.69 6.15 3.43
CA ASN A 28 -1.03 7.56 3.28
C ASN A 28 -0.65 8.32 4.56
N ILE A 29 0.12 9.39 4.42
CA ILE A 29 0.50 10.28 5.52
C ILE A 29 -0.28 11.59 5.35
N ARG A 30 -1.15 11.91 6.32
CA ARG A 30 -2.01 13.10 6.32
C ARG A 30 -1.61 14.09 7.41
N GLY A 31 -1.89 15.37 7.18
CA GLY A 31 -1.62 16.43 8.16
C GLY A 31 -0.16 16.90 8.14
N LEU A 32 0.51 16.79 6.98
CA LEU A 32 1.80 17.43 6.74
C LEU A 32 1.61 18.95 6.72
N GLN A 33 2.66 19.70 7.05
CA GLN A 33 2.69 21.13 6.75
C GLN A 33 2.81 21.33 5.24
N GLU A 34 2.24 22.40 4.70
CA GLU A 34 2.30 22.71 3.27
C GLU A 34 3.76 22.91 2.77
N SER A 35 4.64 23.42 3.64
CA SER A 35 6.07 23.58 3.37
C SER A 35 6.89 22.30 3.59
N SER A 36 6.27 21.15 3.83
CA SER A 36 6.99 19.89 4.03
C SER A 36 7.70 19.47 2.75
N THR A 37 8.88 18.87 2.87
CA THR A 37 9.67 18.37 1.74
C THR A 37 9.66 16.84 1.73
N LYS A 38 9.86 16.24 0.55
CA LYS A 38 9.98 14.77 0.43
C LYS A 38 11.09 14.21 1.31
N LYS A 39 12.23 14.91 1.40
CA LYS A 39 13.34 14.54 2.27
C LYS A 39 12.92 14.52 3.74
N GLY A 40 12.20 15.54 4.21
CA GLY A 40 11.70 15.56 5.59
C GLY A 40 10.74 14.42 5.90
N VAL A 41 9.92 14.01 4.93
CA VAL A 41 9.05 12.81 5.06
C VAL A 41 9.89 11.54 5.09
N GLN A 42 10.89 11.42 4.21
CA GLN A 42 11.81 10.28 4.18
C GLN A 42 12.56 10.12 5.50
N ASP A 43 13.21 11.18 5.99
CA ASP A 43 13.97 11.17 7.25
C ASP A 43 13.07 10.76 8.44
N ALA A 44 11.82 11.22 8.45
CA ALA A 44 10.86 10.85 9.48
C ALA A 44 10.47 9.37 9.41
N VAL A 45 10.21 8.85 8.20
CA VAL A 45 9.90 7.43 7.97
C VAL A 45 11.09 6.56 8.36
N GLU A 46 12.30 6.88 7.90
CA GLU A 46 13.55 6.21 8.26
C GLU A 46 13.73 6.11 9.76
N LYS A 47 13.51 7.22 10.47
CA LYS A 47 13.60 7.27 11.93
C LYS A 47 12.57 6.38 12.63
N ALA A 48 11.38 6.24 12.05
CA ALA A 48 10.30 5.44 12.62
C ALA A 48 10.48 3.93 12.37
N VAL A 49 10.91 3.54 11.15
CA VAL A 49 10.99 2.12 10.76
C VAL A 49 12.39 1.53 10.87
N GLY A 50 13.43 2.39 10.92
CA GLY A 50 14.84 2.05 11.10
C GLY A 50 15.64 1.92 9.80
N ASN A 51 14.99 1.94 8.64
CA ASN A 51 15.63 1.82 7.34
C ASN A 51 14.82 2.49 6.21
N TRP A 52 15.47 2.70 5.07
CA TRP A 52 14.83 3.08 3.81
C TRP A 52 15.38 2.19 2.71
N ASP A 53 14.50 1.43 2.06
CA ASP A 53 14.86 0.59 0.93
C ASP A 53 14.95 1.41 -0.36
N GLU A 54 15.81 1.00 -1.29
CA GLU A 54 15.95 1.65 -2.61
C GLU A 54 14.64 1.65 -3.43
N ASN A 55 13.74 0.70 -3.17
CA ASN A 55 12.44 0.61 -3.84
C ASN A 55 11.38 1.49 -3.16
N CYS A 56 11.67 2.07 -2.00
CA CYS A 56 10.76 2.97 -1.32
C CYS A 56 10.58 4.26 -2.12
N ARG A 57 9.34 4.76 -2.19
CA ARG A 57 8.99 5.94 -2.99
C ARG A 57 8.05 6.85 -2.24
N ILE A 58 8.21 8.15 -2.43
CA ILE A 58 7.29 9.18 -1.92
C ILE A 58 6.64 9.84 -3.13
N SER A 59 5.31 9.89 -3.14
CA SER A 59 4.55 10.63 -4.14
C SER A 59 4.84 12.13 -4.07
N GLU A 60 4.34 12.90 -5.03
CA GLU A 60 4.26 14.34 -4.81
C GLU A 60 3.45 14.65 -3.55
N ILE A 61 3.91 15.67 -2.82
CA ILE A 61 3.20 16.21 -1.67
C ILE A 61 2.05 17.04 -2.23
N ARG A 62 0.83 16.72 -1.82
CA ARG A 62 -0.39 17.33 -2.33
C ARG A 62 -1.01 18.18 -1.23
N SER A 63 -1.25 19.46 -1.50
CA SER A 63 -2.05 20.30 -0.62
C SER A 63 -3.47 19.76 -0.53
N VAL A 64 -4.02 19.77 0.68
CA VAL A 64 -5.38 19.36 1.02
C VAL A 64 -6.08 20.58 1.64
N ARG A 65 -7.16 20.38 2.38
CA ARG A 65 -7.90 21.46 3.04
C ARG A 65 -7.13 21.96 4.27
N ASN A 66 -7.47 23.16 4.73
CA ASN A 66 -7.00 23.75 5.99
C ASN A 66 -5.46 23.94 6.07
N ASN A 67 -4.81 24.31 4.96
CA ASN A 67 -3.35 24.52 4.89
C ASN A 67 -2.53 23.30 5.33
N THR A 68 -3.08 22.10 5.14
CA THR A 68 -2.39 20.83 5.37
C THR A 68 -2.06 20.17 4.05
N ALA A 69 -1.07 19.28 4.07
CA ALA A 69 -0.70 18.46 2.93
C ALA A 69 -0.77 16.97 3.27
N ALA A 70 -0.77 16.15 2.22
CA ALA A 70 -0.69 14.70 2.33
C ALA A 70 0.27 14.13 1.28
N ALA A 71 0.92 13.03 1.64
CA ALA A 71 1.81 12.29 0.75
C ALA A 71 1.52 10.79 0.88
N THR A 72 1.69 10.07 -0.22
CA THR A 72 1.62 8.62 -0.24
C THR A 72 3.03 8.07 -0.28
N VAL A 73 3.31 7.08 0.57
CA VAL A 73 4.63 6.44 0.67
C VAL A 73 4.49 4.96 0.35
N THR A 74 5.33 4.48 -0.54
CA THR A 74 5.46 3.08 -0.90
C THR A 74 6.65 2.50 -0.13
N LEU A 75 6.43 1.45 0.66
CA LEU A 75 7.39 0.87 1.60
C LEU A 75 7.31 -0.67 1.59
N ASP A 76 8.30 -1.33 2.18
CA ASP A 76 8.22 -2.76 2.46
C ASP A 76 7.07 -3.07 3.44
N PRO A 77 6.46 -4.27 3.40
CA PRO A 77 5.29 -4.61 4.21
C PRO A 77 5.56 -4.52 5.71
N GLU A 78 6.76 -4.86 6.16
CA GLU A 78 7.12 -4.78 7.58
C GLU A 78 7.20 -3.33 8.06
N ALA A 79 7.79 -2.45 7.25
CA ALA A 79 7.86 -1.01 7.54
C ALA A 79 6.47 -0.37 7.52
N ALA A 80 5.64 -0.70 6.52
CA ALA A 80 4.26 -0.24 6.42
C ALA A 80 3.41 -0.67 7.62
N LYS A 81 3.50 -1.96 8.03
CA LYS A 81 2.79 -2.48 9.21
C LYS A 81 3.17 -1.75 10.49
N LYS A 82 4.46 -1.45 10.70
CA LYS A 82 4.92 -0.68 11.87
C LYS A 82 4.30 0.71 11.89
N LEU A 83 4.39 1.45 10.78
CA LEU A 83 3.82 2.82 10.71
C LEU A 83 2.30 2.84 10.90
N ILE A 84 1.59 1.86 10.35
CA ILE A 84 0.14 1.74 10.52
C ILE A 84 -0.21 1.39 11.97
N ALA A 85 0.55 0.51 12.62
CA ALA A 85 0.32 0.12 14.02
C ALA A 85 0.49 1.30 14.98
N ASP A 86 1.49 2.16 14.73
CA ASP A 86 1.68 3.40 15.48
C ASP A 86 0.57 4.43 15.20
N GLY A 87 0.00 4.40 13.99
CA GLY A 87 -1.10 5.26 13.52
C GLY A 87 -0.71 6.72 13.28
N TYR A 88 0.45 7.16 13.77
CA TYR A 88 0.95 8.51 13.63
C TYR A 88 2.47 8.54 13.49
N ILE A 89 2.96 9.55 12.77
CA ILE A 89 4.38 9.83 12.61
C ILE A 89 4.64 11.32 12.82
N ARG A 90 5.77 11.69 13.41
CA ARG A 90 6.17 13.10 13.52
C ARG A 90 7.03 13.48 12.32
N VAL A 91 6.57 14.43 11.52
CA VAL A 91 7.33 15.02 10.41
C VAL A 91 7.63 16.47 10.77
N GLY A 92 8.92 16.81 10.93
CA GLY A 92 9.32 18.11 11.48
C GLY A 92 8.72 18.33 12.88
N LEU A 93 7.87 19.34 13.03
CA LEU A 93 7.21 19.70 14.29
C LEU A 93 5.75 19.21 14.41
N VAL A 94 5.19 18.64 13.35
CA VAL A 94 3.77 18.23 13.32
C VAL A 94 3.59 16.74 13.52
N LYS A 95 2.49 16.36 14.19
CA LYS A 95 2.03 14.97 14.31
C LYS A 95 1.12 14.67 13.12
N CYS A 96 1.54 13.77 12.26
CA CYS A 96 0.83 13.36 11.05
C CYS A 96 0.16 12.01 11.26
N VAL A 97 -1.00 11.81 10.62
CA VAL A 97 -1.76 10.55 10.69
C VAL A 97 -1.25 9.61 9.60
N VAL A 98 -1.05 8.33 9.95
CA VAL A 98 -0.69 7.28 9.00
C VAL A 98 -1.86 6.34 8.81
N GLU A 99 -2.21 6.07 7.55
CA GLU A 99 -3.34 5.21 7.20
C GLU A 99 -2.95 4.22 6.10
N LYS A 100 -3.52 3.02 6.15
CA LYS A 100 -3.40 2.07 5.04
C LYS A 100 -4.10 2.63 3.82
N TRP A 101 -3.43 2.62 2.67
CA TRP A 101 -4.09 2.99 1.43
C TRP A 101 -4.98 1.85 0.96
N HIS A 102 -6.27 2.12 0.82
CA HIS A 102 -7.23 1.20 0.23
C HIS A 102 -7.56 1.64 -1.18
N ARG A 103 -7.21 0.80 -2.16
CA ARG A 103 -7.64 0.99 -3.53
C ARG A 103 -9.08 0.49 -3.66
N ILE A 104 -10.01 1.44 -3.69
CA ILE A 104 -11.40 1.12 -4.02
C ILE A 104 -11.48 1.10 -5.56
N GLU A 105 -11.50 -0.11 -6.12
CA GLU A 105 -11.71 -0.26 -7.56
C GLU A 105 -13.18 0.00 -7.91
N ARG A 106 -13.41 0.39 -9.16
CA ARG A 106 -14.74 0.66 -9.69
C ARG A 106 -14.95 -0.23 -10.90
N CYS A 107 -16.14 -0.83 -11.02
CA CYS A 107 -16.51 -1.56 -12.22
C CYS A 107 -16.48 -0.66 -13.45
N PHE A 108 -15.81 -1.07 -14.52
CA PHE A 108 -15.78 -0.29 -15.76
C PHE A 108 -17.10 -0.32 -16.52
N LYS A 109 -17.90 -1.39 -16.35
CA LYS A 109 -19.21 -1.56 -17.00
C LYS A 109 -20.30 -0.75 -16.31
N CYS A 110 -20.55 -0.98 -15.03
CA CYS A 110 -21.70 -0.37 -14.34
C CYS A 110 -21.34 0.83 -13.45
N TRP A 111 -20.05 1.08 -13.24
CA TRP A 111 -19.50 2.14 -12.37
C TRP A 111 -19.78 2.00 -10.87
N SER A 112 -20.35 0.87 -10.42
CA SER A 112 -20.46 0.56 -8.98
C SER A 112 -19.10 0.13 -8.40
N HIS A 113 -18.95 0.28 -7.09
CA HIS A 113 -17.82 -0.20 -6.29
C HIS A 113 -18.06 -1.58 -5.68
N ASP A 114 -19.26 -2.14 -5.84
CA ASP A 114 -19.70 -3.38 -5.19
C ASP A 114 -19.24 -4.63 -5.94
N TYR A 115 -19.00 -4.51 -7.25
CA TYR A 115 -18.67 -5.63 -8.11
C TYR A 115 -17.40 -5.36 -8.92
N GLU A 116 -16.62 -6.41 -9.12
CA GLU A 116 -15.55 -6.38 -10.12
C GLU A 116 -16.13 -6.48 -11.54
N THR A 117 -15.43 -5.89 -12.50
CA THR A 117 -15.85 -5.88 -13.92
C THR A 117 -16.13 -7.29 -14.48
N ARG A 118 -15.42 -8.31 -13.99
CA ARG A 118 -15.59 -9.72 -14.41
C ARG A 118 -16.89 -10.34 -13.92
N ASN A 119 -17.43 -9.90 -12.79
CA ASN A 119 -18.66 -10.39 -12.18
C ASN A 119 -19.70 -9.27 -12.04
N CYS A 120 -19.78 -8.40 -13.06
CA CYS A 120 -20.66 -7.25 -13.04
C CYS A 120 -22.13 -7.68 -13.16
N GLN A 121 -22.95 -7.30 -12.19
CA GLN A 121 -24.40 -7.52 -12.20
C GLN A 121 -25.21 -6.26 -12.54
N GLY A 122 -24.52 -5.12 -12.71
CA GLY A 122 -25.15 -3.86 -13.08
C GLY A 122 -25.34 -3.69 -14.59
N PRO A 123 -26.07 -2.65 -15.02
CA PRO A 123 -26.24 -2.34 -16.43
C PRO A 123 -24.90 -1.96 -17.07
N ASP A 124 -24.72 -2.36 -18.33
CA ASP A 124 -23.51 -2.04 -19.08
C ASP A 124 -23.57 -0.60 -19.60
N ARG A 125 -22.61 0.21 -19.15
CA ARG A 125 -22.39 1.61 -19.55
C ARG A 125 -20.98 1.80 -20.10
N SER A 126 -20.35 0.73 -20.60
CA SER A 126 -19.00 0.80 -21.17
C SER A 126 -18.89 1.73 -22.37
N GLU A 127 -19.99 1.94 -23.11
CA GLU A 127 -20.07 2.87 -24.23
C GLU A 127 -20.45 4.30 -23.83
N ASN A 128 -20.80 4.53 -22.55
CA ASN A 128 -21.15 5.85 -22.05
C ASN A 128 -19.95 6.55 -21.42
N CYS A 129 -19.93 7.89 -21.48
CA CYS A 129 -18.98 8.67 -20.70
C CYS A 129 -19.41 8.70 -19.24
N PHE A 130 -18.47 8.52 -18.29
CA PHE A 130 -18.78 8.50 -16.84
C PHE A 130 -19.55 9.73 -16.33
N LYS A 131 -19.43 10.87 -17.02
CA LYS A 131 -20.05 12.15 -16.65
C LYS A 131 -21.25 12.55 -17.52
N CYS A 132 -21.59 11.76 -18.55
CA CYS A 132 -22.66 12.06 -19.50
C CYS A 132 -23.76 11.00 -19.40
#